data_AF-A0AAW7KJ87-F1
#
_entry.id   AF-A0AAW7KJ87-F1
#
_cell.length_a   1.000
_cell.length_b   1.000
_cell.length_c   1.000
_cell.angle_alpha   90.00
_cell.angle_beta   90.00
_cell.angle_gamma   90.00
#
_symmetry.space_group_name_H-M   'P 1'
#
loop_
_entity.id
_entity.type
_entity.pdbx_description
1 polymer ?
#
loop_
_entity_poly.entity_id
_entity_poly.type
_entity_poly.pdbx_seq_one_letter_code
_entity_poly.pdbx_strand_id
1 'polypeptide(L)'
;MRQTFVVLIIVFLSSCSSYKEVPSFDAYAMEIAPGKYEIKTSYTSSYRGNLHAPFDLRKHVNSHDTYFSVPKIEGVVFFSEIDMFEKTEILGILYQSDLKGKIEFKGNKMVLMLKLPRYEGSSSIPTRWEPYRFNGEYSLQKLANKSLKQDK
;
A
#
# COMPACT_ATOMS: atom_id res chain seq x y z
N MET A 1 -39.70 -22.58 -22.94
CA MET A 1 -38.29 -22.97 -22.67
C MET A 1 -37.32 -21.84 -23.06
N ARG A 2 -37.49 -20.62 -22.53
CA ARG A 2 -36.61 -19.47 -22.84
C ARG A 2 -36.22 -18.65 -21.60
N GLN A 3 -36.97 -18.77 -20.51
CA GLN A 3 -36.71 -18.07 -19.24
C GLN A 3 -35.67 -18.77 -18.35
N THR A 4 -35.51 -20.09 -18.45
CA THR A 4 -34.56 -20.86 -17.62
C THR A 4 -33.09 -20.57 -17.96
N PHE A 5 -32.80 -20.15 -19.19
CA PHE A 5 -31.43 -19.84 -19.63
C PHE A 5 -30.92 -18.48 -19.15
N VAL A 6 -31.82 -17.50 -18.93
CA VAL A 6 -31.43 -16.13 -18.53
C VAL A 6 -31.02 -16.08 -17.06
N VAL A 7 -31.65 -16.90 -16.20
CA VAL A 7 -31.33 -16.96 -14.76
C VAL A 7 -29.94 -17.57 -14.53
N LEU A 8 -29.50 -18.52 -15.35
CA LEU A 8 -28.19 -19.16 -15.19
C LEU A 8 -27.01 -18.22 -15.51
N ILE A 9 -27.18 -17.31 -16.48
CA ILE A 9 -26.16 -16.32 -16.85
C ILE A 9 -26.01 -15.23 -15.77
N ILE A 10 -27.11 -14.84 -15.12
CA ILE A 10 -27.10 -13.84 -14.04
C ILE A 10 -26.45 -14.41 -12.76
N VAL A 11 -26.65 -15.70 -12.46
CA VAL A 11 -25.99 -16.35 -11.32
C VAL A 11 -24.48 -16.51 -11.58
N PHE A 12 -24.06 -16.81 -12.81
CA PHE A 12 -22.62 -16.93 -13.14
C PHE A 12 -21.86 -15.59 -13.15
N LEU A 13 -22.53 -14.47 -13.47
CA LEU A 13 -21.92 -13.13 -13.41
C LEU A 13 -21.79 -12.57 -11.99
N SER A 14 -22.48 -13.17 -11.01
CA SER A 14 -22.46 -12.72 -9.61
C SER A 14 -21.29 -13.28 -8.78
N SER A 15 -20.51 -14.20 -9.36
CA SER A 15 -19.21 -14.64 -8.83
C SER A 15 -18.09 -13.63 -9.15
N CYS A 16 -18.39 -12.33 -9.10
CA CYS A 16 -17.36 -11.30 -9.10
C CYS A 16 -16.52 -11.49 -7.84
N SER A 17 -15.34 -12.09 -8.00
CA SER A 17 -14.23 -11.98 -7.05
C SER A 17 -14.04 -10.50 -6.73
N SER A 18 -14.60 -10.07 -5.61
CA SER A 18 -14.59 -8.67 -5.19
C SER A 18 -13.26 -8.42 -4.50
N TYR A 19 -12.26 -7.99 -5.27
CA TYR A 19 -11.03 -7.45 -4.70
C TYR A 19 -11.28 -6.01 -4.26
N LYS A 20 -11.00 -5.72 -2.99
CA LYS A 20 -11.11 -4.37 -2.43
C LYS A 20 -9.91 -4.09 -1.55
N GLU A 21 -9.30 -2.92 -1.73
CA GLU A 21 -8.28 -2.39 -0.83
C GLU A 21 -8.83 -1.20 -0.04
N VAL A 22 -8.46 -1.09 1.23
CA VAL A 22 -8.86 0.00 2.13
C VAL A 22 -7.64 0.42 2.98
N PRO A 23 -7.09 1.63 2.79
CA PRO A 23 -6.02 2.16 3.63
C PRO A 23 -6.54 2.50 5.03
N SER A 24 -5.69 2.40 6.06
CA SER A 24 -6.05 2.78 7.44
C SER A 24 -6.10 4.29 7.66
N PHE A 25 -5.37 5.07 6.83
CA PHE A 25 -5.11 6.50 7.03
C PHE A 25 -4.43 6.84 8.37
N ASP A 26 -3.74 5.86 8.97
CA ASP A 26 -2.80 6.04 10.06
C ASP A 26 -1.37 5.85 9.56
N ALA A 27 -0.46 6.71 10.02
CA ALA A 27 0.96 6.64 9.71
C ALA A 27 1.77 6.63 11.01
N TYR A 28 2.74 5.72 11.11
CA TYR A 28 3.60 5.57 12.28
C TYR A 28 5.04 5.87 11.92
N ALA A 29 5.61 6.93 12.49
CA ALA A 29 7.00 7.31 12.27
C ALA A 29 7.90 6.80 13.39
N MET A 30 9.00 6.16 13.01
CA MET A 30 10.06 5.69 13.90
C MET A 30 11.39 6.28 13.45
N GLU A 31 12.18 6.83 14.37
CA GLU A 31 13.54 7.30 14.07
C GLU A 31 14.50 6.11 14.06
N ILE A 32 15.06 5.80 12.89
CA ILE A 32 15.92 4.63 12.68
C ILE A 32 17.42 4.96 12.75
N ALA A 33 17.75 6.23 12.53
CA ALA A 33 19.07 6.82 12.73
C ALA A 33 18.88 8.32 13.01
N PRO A 34 19.88 9.03 13.57
CA PRO A 34 19.77 10.46 13.80
C PRO A 34 19.37 11.21 12.53
N GLY A 35 18.19 11.84 12.53
CA GLY A 35 17.69 12.54 11.34
C GLY A 35 17.30 11.62 10.18
N LYS A 36 16.93 10.37 10.44
CA LYS A 36 16.35 9.46 9.45
C LYS A 36 15.17 8.70 10.07
N TYR A 37 14.04 8.76 9.38
CA TYR A 37 12.77 8.20 9.85
C TYR A 37 12.26 7.15 8.89
N GLU A 38 11.74 6.05 9.42
CA GLU A 38 10.92 5.10 8.68
C GLU A 38 9.45 5.33 9.08
N ILE A 39 8.59 5.56 8.09
CA ILE A 39 7.16 5.77 8.28
C ILE A 39 6.42 4.57 7.72
N LYS A 40 5.62 3.93 8.56
CA LYS A 40 4.76 2.82 8.18
C LYS A 40 3.34 3.30 7.94
N THR A 41 2.78 2.95 6.79
CA THR A 41 1.34 3.03 6.49
C THR A 41 0.80 1.64 6.23
N SER A 42 -0.49 1.42 6.45
CA SER A 42 -1.10 0.11 6.28
C SER A 42 -2.37 0.19 5.42
N TYR A 43 -2.64 -0.88 4.70
CA TYR A 43 -3.93 -1.09 4.03
C TYR A 43 -4.37 -2.54 4.19
N THR A 44 -5.69 -2.74 4.14
CA THR A 44 -6.28 -4.07 4.11
C THR A 44 -6.72 -4.39 2.70
N SER A 45 -6.43 -5.60 2.24
CA SER A 45 -7.02 -6.15 1.02
C SER A 45 -8.03 -7.21 1.42
N SER A 46 -9.15 -7.26 0.72
CA SER A 46 -10.14 -8.33 0.89
C SER A 46 -10.55 -8.88 -0.45
N TYR A 47 -10.67 -10.20 -0.52
CA TYR A 47 -11.16 -10.92 -1.70
C TYR A 47 -12.00 -12.12 -1.27
N ARG A 48 -12.77 -12.66 -2.23
CA ARG A 48 -13.51 -13.90 -2.08
C ARG A 48 -13.04 -14.90 -3.12
N GLY A 49 -12.99 -16.16 -2.75
CA GLY A 49 -12.50 -17.22 -3.62
C GLY A 49 -11.13 -17.71 -3.22
N ASN A 50 -10.85 -18.96 -3.58
CA ASN A 50 -9.51 -19.51 -3.64
C ASN A 50 -9.26 -19.98 -5.08
N LEU A 51 -8.20 -19.50 -5.72
CA LEU A 51 -7.82 -19.88 -7.09
C LEU A 51 -7.61 -21.39 -7.26
N HIS A 52 -7.29 -22.10 -6.18
CA HIS A 52 -7.08 -23.54 -6.16
C HIS A 52 -8.27 -24.34 -5.59
N ALA A 53 -9.34 -23.67 -5.13
CA ALA A 53 -10.56 -24.31 -4.64
C ALA A 53 -11.81 -23.57 -5.17
N PRO A 54 -12.36 -23.98 -6.32
CA PRO A 54 -13.38 -23.22 -7.06
C PRO A 54 -14.73 -23.07 -6.33
N PHE A 55 -14.97 -23.81 -5.25
CA PHE A 55 -16.18 -23.70 -4.42
C PHE A 55 -15.93 -23.01 -3.07
N ASP A 56 -14.71 -22.53 -2.82
CA ASP A 56 -14.38 -21.83 -1.57
C ASP A 56 -14.80 -20.37 -1.67
N LEU A 57 -15.97 -20.04 -1.12
CA LEU A 57 -16.53 -18.68 -1.11
C LEU A 57 -16.10 -17.87 0.13
N ARG A 58 -15.13 -18.36 0.91
CA ARG A 58 -14.65 -17.65 2.10
C ARG A 58 -14.09 -16.28 1.73
N LYS A 59 -14.33 -15.32 2.61
CA LYS A 59 -13.74 -14.00 2.53
C LYS A 59 -12.36 -14.04 3.19
N HIS A 60 -11.35 -13.68 2.45
CA HIS A 60 -9.99 -13.49 2.94
C HIS A 60 -9.75 -12.00 3.16
N VAL A 61 -9.06 -11.66 4.25
CA VAL A 61 -8.67 -10.30 4.58
C VAL A 61 -7.21 -10.33 5.00
N ASN A 62 -6.36 -9.64 4.24
CA ASN A 62 -4.93 -9.57 4.47
C ASN A 62 -4.53 -8.12 4.75
N SER A 63 -3.67 -7.91 5.75
CA SER A 63 -3.06 -6.62 6.04
C SER A 63 -1.73 -6.50 5.29
N HIS A 64 -1.47 -5.32 4.77
CA HIS A 64 -0.25 -4.98 4.05
C HIS A 64 0.33 -3.69 4.60
N ASP A 65 1.65 -3.62 4.66
CA ASP A 65 2.38 -2.45 5.15
C ASP A 65 3.26 -1.89 4.04
N THR A 66 3.20 -0.57 3.86
CA THR A 66 4.09 0.19 2.99
C THR A 66 4.94 1.13 3.85
N TYR A 67 6.23 1.15 3.59
CA TYR A 67 7.22 1.93 4.33
C TYR A 67 7.78 3.07 3.48
N PHE A 68 8.06 4.19 4.14
CA PHE A 68 8.71 5.36 3.57
C PHE A 68 9.90 5.76 4.44
N SER A 69 11.11 5.71 3.90
CA SER A 69 12.32 6.25 4.53
C SER A 69 12.49 7.71 4.13
N VAL A 70 12.57 8.61 5.10
CA VAL A 70 12.66 10.07 4.90
C VAL A 70 13.67 10.71 5.87
N PRO A 71 14.30 11.83 5.50
CA PRO A 71 15.28 12.51 6.35
C PRO A 71 14.64 13.35 7.48
N LYS A 72 13.34 13.64 7.39
CA LYS A 72 12.65 14.48 8.36
C LYS A 72 11.15 14.21 8.34
N ILE A 73 10.49 14.53 9.45
CA ILE A 73 9.03 14.45 9.63
C ILE A 73 8.43 15.83 9.94
N GLU A 74 9.05 16.88 9.42
CA GLU A 74 8.57 18.27 9.50
C GLU A 74 8.76 18.95 8.14
N GLY A 75 7.75 19.70 7.69
CA GLY A 75 7.76 20.40 6.42
C GLY A 75 7.59 19.46 5.22
N VAL A 76 8.20 19.81 4.08
CA VAL A 76 8.04 19.05 2.83
C VAL A 76 9.28 18.21 2.55
N VAL A 77 9.06 16.95 2.15
CA VAL A 77 10.07 16.02 1.63
C VAL A 77 9.70 15.66 0.20
N PHE A 78 10.61 15.90 -0.75
CA PHE A 78 10.36 15.59 -2.16
C PHE A 78 10.78 14.16 -2.48
N PHE A 79 10.21 13.60 -3.56
CA PHE A 79 10.44 12.22 -4.01
C PHE A 79 11.92 11.81 -4.11
N SER A 80 12.84 12.74 -4.38
CA SER A 80 14.28 12.48 -4.45
C SER A 80 14.91 12.07 -3.12
N GLU A 81 14.20 12.29 -2.01
CA GLU A 81 14.63 12.00 -0.65
C GLU A 81 13.72 10.95 0.04
N ILE A 82 12.86 10.27 -0.72
CA ILE A 82 11.91 9.29 -0.23
C ILE A 82 12.28 7.93 -0.81
N ASP A 83 12.64 6.97 0.05
CA ASP A 83 12.67 5.57 -0.35
C ASP A 83 11.33 4.92 0.03
N MET A 84 10.55 4.47 -0.95
CA MET A 84 9.31 3.73 -0.74
C MET A 84 9.57 2.24 -0.92
N PHE A 85 9.11 1.40 0.01
CA PHE A 85 9.34 -0.03 -0.05
C PHE A 85 8.31 -0.85 0.74
N GLU A 86 8.26 -2.15 0.45
CA GLU A 86 7.49 -3.15 1.20
C GLU A 86 8.43 -4.18 1.82
N LYS A 87 8.07 -4.70 2.99
CA LYS A 87 8.79 -5.80 3.65
C LYS A 87 7.99 -7.08 3.45
N THR A 88 8.60 -8.08 2.83
CA THR A 88 7.99 -9.39 2.58
C THR A 88 8.82 -10.47 3.27
N GLU A 89 8.15 -11.52 3.78
CA GLU A 89 8.86 -12.64 4.43
C GLU A 89 9.70 -13.45 3.44
N ILE A 90 9.25 -13.55 2.18
CA ILE A 90 9.83 -14.45 1.17
C ILE A 90 10.89 -13.72 0.33
N LEU A 91 10.59 -12.51 -0.13
CA LEU A 91 11.44 -11.77 -1.08
C LEU A 91 12.29 -10.70 -0.39
N GLY A 92 12.16 -10.52 0.93
CA GLY A 92 12.83 -9.47 1.68
C GLY A 92 12.23 -8.09 1.38
N ILE A 93 13.11 -7.09 1.19
CA ILE A 93 12.70 -5.70 0.95
C ILE A 93 12.51 -5.44 -0.55
N LEU A 94 11.32 -4.99 -0.93
CA LEU A 94 10.97 -4.64 -2.30
C LEU A 94 10.89 -3.11 -2.42
N TYR A 95 11.87 -2.51 -3.09
CA TYR A 95 11.91 -1.07 -3.32
C TYR A 95 11.07 -0.66 -4.53
N GLN A 96 10.35 0.45 -4.40
CA GLN A 96 9.72 1.12 -5.52
C GLN A 96 10.72 2.07 -6.17
N SER A 97 11.13 1.74 -7.39
CA SER A 97 11.96 2.62 -8.24
C SER A 97 11.15 3.77 -8.82
N ASP A 98 11.85 4.86 -9.20
CA ASP A 98 11.30 5.99 -9.95
C ASP A 98 10.04 6.60 -9.31
N LEU A 99 10.21 7.42 -8.27
CA LEU A 99 9.10 8.11 -7.62
C LEU A 99 8.94 9.54 -8.16
N LYS A 100 7.72 10.09 -8.10
CA LYS A 100 7.48 11.53 -8.24
C LYS A 100 6.55 12.02 -7.13
N GLY A 101 6.60 13.32 -6.84
CA GLY A 101 5.72 13.97 -5.88
C GLY A 101 6.43 14.30 -4.56
N LYS A 102 5.69 14.25 -3.45
CA LYS A 102 6.18 14.67 -2.13
C LYS A 102 5.35 14.08 -1.00
N ILE A 103 5.92 14.16 0.20
CA ILE A 103 5.21 14.02 1.47
C ILE A 103 5.28 15.36 2.19
N GLU A 104 4.14 15.84 2.70
CA GLU A 104 4.09 17.02 3.58
C GLU A 104 3.76 16.61 5.01
N PHE A 105 4.54 17.10 5.95
CA PHE A 105 4.35 16.90 7.38
C PHE A 105 3.91 18.20 8.04
N LYS A 106 2.77 18.17 8.74
CA LYS A 106 2.18 19.33 9.43
C LYS A 106 1.67 18.89 10.80
N GLY A 107 2.48 19.09 11.84
CA GLY A 107 2.17 18.64 13.19
C GLY A 107 1.98 17.12 13.25
N ASN A 108 0.79 16.67 13.65
CA ASN A 108 0.42 15.25 13.72
C ASN A 108 -0.22 14.73 12.42
N LYS A 109 0.03 15.38 11.27
CA LYS A 109 -0.52 14.99 9.98
C LYS A 109 0.59 14.75 8.97
N MET A 110 0.39 13.73 8.15
CA MET A 110 1.18 13.46 6.95
C MET A 110 0.26 13.51 5.72
N VAL A 111 0.62 14.27 4.69
CA VAL A 111 -0.11 14.31 3.41
C VAL A 111 0.75 13.66 2.34
N LEU A 112 0.29 12.51 1.86
CA LEU A 112 0.96 11.71 0.83
C LEU A 112 0.47 12.12 -0.56
N MET A 113 1.39 12.61 -1.40
CA MET A 113 1.09 13.07 -2.76
C MET A 113 2.15 12.54 -3.73
N LEU A 114 2.09 11.24 -3.98
CA LEU A 114 3.04 10.52 -4.82
C LEU A 114 2.45 10.14 -6.18
N LYS A 115 3.32 9.96 -7.16
CA LYS A 115 2.99 9.35 -8.44
C LYS A 115 3.94 8.20 -8.70
N LEU A 116 3.37 7.07 -9.11
CA LEU A 116 4.09 5.86 -9.47
C LEU A 116 4.21 5.74 -11.00
N PRO A 117 5.32 5.18 -11.49
CA PRO A 117 5.54 4.93 -12.90
C PRO A 117 4.70 3.73 -13.35
N ARG A 118 4.21 3.77 -14.57
CA ARG A 118 3.69 2.60 -15.28
C ARG A 118 4.65 2.25 -16.40
N TYR A 119 5.00 0.98 -16.47
CA TYR A 119 5.84 0.41 -17.52
C TYR A 119 4.96 -0.47 -18.41
N GLU A 120 5.25 -0.47 -19.71
CA GLU A 120 4.65 -1.40 -20.66
C GLU A 120 5.69 -2.44 -21.06
N GLY A 121 5.30 -3.72 -20.99
CA GLY A 121 6.18 -4.84 -21.26
C GLY A 121 7.40 -4.88 -20.32
N SER A 122 8.58 -5.11 -20.88
CA SER A 122 9.86 -5.16 -20.18
C SER A 122 10.65 -3.84 -20.20
N SER A 123 9.99 -2.72 -20.53
CA SER A 123 10.64 -1.40 -20.58
C SER A 123 11.09 -0.94 -19.20
N SER A 124 12.30 -0.37 -19.13
CA SER A 124 12.81 0.36 -17.95
C SER A 124 12.44 1.85 -17.97
N ILE A 125 11.81 2.33 -19.06
CA ILE A 125 11.36 3.72 -19.20
C ILE A 125 9.86 3.77 -18.91
N PRO A 126 9.40 4.58 -17.94
CA PRO A 126 7.97 4.74 -17.65
C PRO A 126 7.21 5.34 -18.84
N THR A 127 6.09 4.72 -19.23
CA THR A 127 5.20 5.23 -20.29
C THR A 127 4.28 6.32 -19.79
N ARG A 128 3.84 6.23 -18.52
CA ARG A 128 3.05 7.26 -17.85
C ARG A 128 3.23 7.23 -16.33
N TRP A 129 2.70 8.26 -15.69
CA TRP A 129 2.74 8.44 -14.24
C TRP A 129 1.33 8.51 -13.69
N GLU A 130 1.02 7.65 -12.73
CA GLU A 130 -0.29 7.59 -12.09
C GLU A 130 -0.20 8.01 -10.62
N PRO A 131 -1.22 8.69 -10.07
CA PRO A 131 -1.30 8.93 -8.64
C PRO A 131 -1.18 7.61 -7.87
N TYR A 132 -0.38 7.59 -6.81
CA TYR A 132 -0.36 6.47 -5.91
C TYR A 132 -1.76 6.28 -5.29
N ARG A 133 -2.26 5.04 -5.33
CA ARG A 133 -3.66 4.72 -4.97
C ARG A 133 -4.02 4.99 -3.51
N PHE A 134 -3.03 5.08 -2.63
CA PHE A 134 -3.20 5.42 -1.22
C PHE A 134 -2.70 6.83 -0.89
N ASN A 135 -2.59 7.73 -1.87
CA ASN A 135 -2.43 9.15 -1.57
C ASN A 135 -3.58 9.65 -0.67
N GLY A 136 -3.28 10.58 0.23
CA GLY A 136 -4.25 11.10 1.17
C GLY A 136 -3.62 11.76 2.39
N GLU A 137 -4.48 12.20 3.31
CA GLU A 137 -4.07 12.70 4.62
C GLU A 137 -4.10 11.56 5.64
N TYR A 138 -3.04 11.47 6.43
CA TYR A 138 -2.82 10.44 7.43
C TYR A 138 -2.62 11.08 8.80
N SER A 139 -3.17 10.43 9.83
CA SER A 139 -2.84 10.73 11.23
C SER A 139 -1.43 10.20 11.53
N LEU A 140 -0.49 11.11 11.74
CA LEU A 140 0.91 10.78 12.02
C LEU A 140 1.15 10.61 13.52
N GLN A 141 1.63 9.44 13.90
CA GLN A 141 2.01 9.11 15.27
C GLN A 141 3.52 8.86 15.33
N LYS A 142 4.23 9.59 16.19
CA LYS A 142 5.64 9.32 16.45
C LYS A 142 5.75 8.23 17.52
N LEU A 143 6.34 7.10 17.16
CA LEU A 143 6.63 6.05 18.11
C LEU A 143 7.87 6.45 18.93
N ALA A 144 7.77 6.35 20.25
CA ALA A 144 8.95 6.52 21.11
C ALA A 144 9.93 5.38 20.80
N ASN A 145 11.23 5.65 20.83
CA ASN A 145 12.35 4.69 20.65
C ASN A 145 12.41 3.58 21.74
N LYS A 146 11.28 3.20 22.36
CA LYS A 146 11.21 2.02 23.20
C LYS A 146 11.26 0.78 22.31
N SER A 147 12.50 0.39 22.02
CA SER A 147 12.99 -0.98 22.09
C SER A 147 12.04 -2.01 21.49
N LEU A 148 12.17 -2.26 20.18
CA LEU A 148 12.13 -3.64 19.70
C LEU A 148 13.35 -4.37 20.30
N LYS A 149 13.32 -4.62 21.61
CA LYS A 149 13.95 -5.82 22.13
C LYS A 149 13.08 -6.92 21.57
N GLN A 150 13.63 -7.67 20.63
CA GLN A 150 13.09 -8.94 20.19
C GLN A 150 12.81 -9.76 21.45
N ASP A 151 11.54 -9.88 21.81
CA ASP A 151 11.13 -11.00 22.64
C ASP A 151 11.12 -12.23 21.73
N LYS A 152 12.19 -13.02 21.93
CA LYS A 152 12.44 -14.41 21.54
C LYS A 152 12.94 -14.70 20.12
#